data_AF-A0AAV3J9E5-F1
#
_entry.id   AF-A0AAV3J9E5-F1
#
_cell.length_a   1.000
_cell.length_b   1.000
_cell.length_c   1.000
_cell.angle_alpha   90.00
_cell.angle_beta   90.00
_cell.angle_gamma   90.00
#
_symmetry.space_group_name_H-M   'P 1'
#
loop_
_entity.id
_entity.type
_entity.pdbx_description
1 polymer ?
#
loop_
_entity_poly.entity_id
_entity_poly.type
_entity_poly.pdbx_seq_one_letter_code
_entity_poly.pdbx_strand_id
1 'polypeptide(L)'
;MKIFSIVTILIWLVFAGLQWNDPDPWLWIPLYLSVVALYAGFLIYPEKTELWLGASLFLLVLFSAGTVFAAMQIQNLSFDDEVTREMGGLILSTVWSGILGYWIRKRKASSISKG
;
A
#
# COMPACT_ATOMS: atom_id res chain seq x y z
N MET A 1 14.14 -1.73 8.85
CA MET A 1 13.29 -1.93 7.65
C MET A 1 12.92 -3.37 7.42
N LYS A 2 13.88 -4.31 7.40
CA LYS A 2 13.59 -5.71 7.04
C LYS A 2 12.43 -6.32 7.82
N ILE A 3 12.48 -6.25 9.16
CA ILE A 3 11.42 -6.77 10.04
C ILE A 3 10.07 -6.11 9.73
N PHE A 4 10.02 -4.78 9.67
CA PHE A 4 8.80 -4.05 9.33
C PHE A 4 8.22 -4.45 7.97
N SER A 5 9.07 -4.61 6.96
CA SER A 5 8.66 -5.06 5.62
C SER A 5 8.09 -6.47 5.65
N ILE A 6 8.71 -7.40 6.40
CA ILE A 6 8.20 -8.77 6.55
C ILE A 6 6.84 -8.78 7.26
N VAL A 7 6.72 -8.05 8.37
CA VAL A 7 5.45 -7.93 9.10
C VAL A 7 4.37 -7.32 8.19
N THR A 8 4.71 -6.30 7.42
CA THR A 8 3.80 -5.69 6.44
C THR A 8 3.33 -6.71 5.42
N ILE A 9 4.24 -7.50 4.83
CA ILE A 9 3.89 -8.55 3.86
C ILE A 9 2.91 -9.55 4.48
N LEU A 10 3.18 -10.03 5.69
CA LEU A 10 2.32 -11.01 6.35
C LEU A 10 0.92 -10.43 6.64
N ILE A 11 0.84 -9.20 7.14
CA ILE A 11 -0.44 -8.53 7.40
C ILE A 11 -1.24 -8.37 6.10
N TRP A 12 -0.60 -7.91 5.02
CA TRP A 12 -1.29 -7.72 3.73
C TRP A 12 -1.71 -9.04 3.07
N LEU A 13 -0.97 -10.13 3.28
CA LEU A 13 -1.39 -11.46 2.85
C LEU A 13 -2.62 -11.94 3.63
N VAL A 14 -2.69 -11.67 4.94
CA VAL A 14 -3.89 -11.95 5.74
C VAL A 14 -5.07 -11.11 5.24
N PHE A 15 -4.88 -9.82 5.00
CA PHE A 15 -5.92 -8.96 4.44
C PHE A 15 -6.40 -9.48 3.08
N ALA A 16 -5.49 -9.86 2.18
CA ALA A 16 -5.86 -10.45 0.89
C ALA A 16 -6.63 -11.77 1.06
N GLY A 17 -6.25 -12.61 2.02
CA GLY A 17 -6.98 -13.84 2.34
C GLY A 17 -8.40 -13.57 2.86
N LEU A 18 -8.60 -12.52 3.66
CA LEU A 18 -9.93 -12.14 4.16
C LEU A 18 -10.86 -11.64 3.05
N GLN A 19 -10.30 -11.09 1.96
CA GLN A 19 -11.09 -10.56 0.84
C GLN A 19 -11.84 -11.62 0.03
N TRP A 20 -11.57 -12.91 0.23
CA TRP A 20 -12.42 -13.97 -0.32
C TRP A 20 -13.86 -13.95 0.20
N ASN A 21 -14.13 -13.23 1.31
CA ASN A 21 -15.47 -13.05 1.86
C ASN A 21 -16.18 -11.79 1.34
N ASP A 22 -15.52 -11.00 0.49
CA ASP A 22 -16.05 -9.75 -0.05
C ASP A 22 -16.72 -10.02 -1.42
N PRO A 23 -17.76 -9.26 -1.82
CA PRO A 23 -18.41 -9.42 -3.13
C PRO A 23 -17.48 -9.28 -4.34
N ASP A 24 -16.43 -8.44 -4.26
CA ASP A 24 -15.51 -8.16 -5.37
C ASP A 24 -14.05 -8.59 -5.10
N PRO A 25 -13.80 -9.89 -4.82
CA PRO A 25 -12.48 -10.38 -4.39
C PRO A 25 -11.41 -10.19 -5.48
N TRP A 26 -11.84 -10.25 -6.74
CA TRP A 26 -10.97 -10.09 -7.92
C TRP A 26 -10.36 -8.70 -8.04
N LEU A 27 -10.98 -7.69 -7.43
CA LEU A 27 -10.45 -6.34 -7.38
C LEU A 27 -9.56 -6.16 -6.14
N TRP A 28 -10.08 -6.53 -4.97
CA TRP A 28 -9.43 -6.27 -3.68
C TRP A 28 -8.17 -7.08 -3.44
N ILE A 29 -8.15 -8.36 -3.84
CA ILE A 29 -6.98 -9.23 -3.68
C ILE A 29 -5.78 -8.67 -4.45
N PRO A 30 -5.86 -8.35 -5.77
CA PRO A 30 -4.74 -7.74 -6.48
C PRO A 30 -4.28 -6.41 -5.90
N LEU A 31 -5.19 -5.55 -5.42
CA LEU A 31 -4.81 -4.28 -4.79
C LEU A 31 -3.94 -4.54 -3.55
N TYR A 32 -4.34 -5.47 -2.69
CA TYR A 32 -3.57 -5.80 -1.48
C TYR A 32 -2.25 -6.52 -1.80
N LEU A 33 -2.27 -7.41 -2.79
CA LEU A 33 -1.06 -8.08 -3.28
C LEU A 33 -0.08 -7.11 -3.93
N SER A 34 -0.53 -5.98 -4.48
CA SER A 34 0.39 -4.95 -4.99
C SER A 34 1.23 -4.32 -3.88
N VAL A 35 0.69 -4.18 -2.66
CA VAL A 35 1.45 -3.74 -1.48
C VAL A 35 2.43 -4.83 -1.05
N VAL A 36 2.00 -6.10 -1.06
CA VAL A 36 2.92 -7.24 -0.83
C VAL A 36 4.08 -7.21 -1.81
N ALA A 37 3.80 -7.07 -3.10
CA ALA A 37 4.80 -7.03 -4.16
C ALA A 37 5.78 -5.86 -4.00
N LEU A 38 5.28 -4.68 -3.60
CA LEU A 38 6.10 -3.50 -3.34
C LEU A 38 7.13 -3.77 -2.23
N TYR A 39 6.68 -4.33 -1.10
CA TYR A 39 7.55 -4.58 0.05
C TYR A 39 8.46 -5.79 -0.15
N ALA A 40 7.96 -6.87 -0.77
CA ALA A 40 8.75 -8.06 -1.09
C ALA A 40 9.81 -7.73 -2.14
N GLY A 41 9.43 -7.01 -3.20
CA GLY A 41 10.35 -6.55 -4.22
C GLY A 41 11.46 -5.67 -3.66
N PHE A 42 11.12 -4.74 -2.76
CA PHE A 42 12.11 -3.92 -2.07
C PHE A 42 13.07 -4.75 -1.18
N LEU A 43 12.60 -5.84 -0.58
CA LEU A 43 13.45 -6.75 0.21
C LEU A 43 14.40 -7.59 -0.64
N ILE A 44 13.93 -8.06 -1.79
CA ILE A 44 14.69 -8.95 -2.69
C ILE A 44 15.72 -8.13 -3.49
N TYR A 45 15.36 -6.93 -3.94
CA TYR A 45 16.20 -6.07 -4.78
C TYR A 45 16.39 -4.67 -4.15
N PRO A 46 17.00 -4.56 -2.96
CA PRO A 46 17.08 -3.30 -2.22
C PRO A 46 17.89 -2.20 -2.91
N GLU A 47 18.79 -2.57 -3.84
CA GLU A 47 19.63 -1.66 -4.62
C GLU A 47 18.85 -0.90 -5.71
N LYS A 48 17.69 -1.41 -6.15
CA LYS A 48 16.86 -0.78 -7.19
C LYS A 48 15.98 0.35 -6.63
N THR A 49 16.58 1.27 -5.89
CA THR A 49 15.85 2.28 -5.09
C THR A 49 14.95 3.19 -5.93
N GLU A 50 15.38 3.60 -7.14
CA GLU A 50 14.58 4.45 -8.02
C GLU A 50 13.32 3.74 -8.52
N LEU A 51 13.44 2.45 -8.86
CA LEU A 51 12.30 1.63 -9.27
C LEU A 51 11.28 1.51 -8.13
N TRP A 52 11.73 1.16 -6.93
CA TRP A 52 10.84 0.99 -5.79
C TRP A 52 10.26 2.32 -5.29
N LEU A 53 10.99 3.43 -5.45
CA LEU A 53 10.45 4.76 -5.20
C LEU A 53 9.35 5.10 -6.21
N GLY A 54 9.59 4.85 -7.51
CA GLY A 54 8.59 5.04 -8.56
C GLY A 54 7.33 4.21 -8.31
N ALA A 55 7.49 2.91 -8.02
CA ALA A 55 6.38 2.02 -7.71
C ALA A 55 5.60 2.46 -6.46
N SER A 56 6.31 2.87 -5.40
CA SER A 56 5.71 3.40 -4.16
C SER A 56 4.88 4.67 -4.42
N LEU A 57 5.40 5.61 -5.22
CA LEU A 57 4.68 6.85 -5.55
C LEU A 57 3.49 6.58 -6.47
N PHE A 58 3.64 5.68 -7.44
CA PHE A 58 2.55 5.26 -8.32
C PHE A 58 1.39 4.66 -7.50
N LEU A 59 1.68 3.70 -6.63
CA LEU A 59 0.67 3.08 -5.77
C LEU A 59 0.06 4.08 -4.80
N LEU A 60 0.86 4.99 -4.23
CA LEU A 60 0.35 6.07 -3.38
C LEU A 60 -0.69 6.92 -4.12
N VAL A 61 -0.41 7.33 -5.36
CA VAL A 61 -1.35 8.12 -6.18
C VAL A 61 -2.59 7.29 -6.53
N LEU A 62 -2.40 6.05 -6.97
CA LEU A 62 -3.49 5.14 -7.33
C LEU A 62 -4.47 4.95 -6.16
N PHE A 63 -3.97 4.59 -4.98
CA PHE A 63 -4.80 4.36 -3.81
C PHE A 63 -5.41 5.66 -3.25
N SER A 64 -4.70 6.79 -3.35
CA SER A 64 -5.27 8.10 -2.99
C SER A 64 -6.45 8.45 -3.89
N ALA A 65 -6.31 8.25 -5.20
CA ALA A 65 -7.38 8.49 -6.16
C ALA A 65 -8.58 7.58 -5.90
N GLY A 66 -8.33 6.29 -5.67
CA GLY A 66 -9.37 5.33 -5.28
C GLY A 66 -10.08 5.73 -3.99
N THR A 67 -9.33 6.18 -2.98
CA THR A 67 -9.90 6.66 -1.71
C THR A 67 -10.85 7.83 -1.92
N VAL A 68 -10.43 8.83 -2.72
CA VAL A 68 -11.27 9.99 -3.04
C VAL A 68 -12.52 9.54 -3.79
N PHE A 69 -12.39 8.64 -4.76
CA PHE A 69 -13.51 8.11 -5.52
C PHE A 69 -14.51 7.34 -4.64
N ALA A 70 -14.02 6.50 -3.72
CA ALA A 70 -14.87 5.81 -2.74
C ALA A 70 -15.57 6.82 -1.81
N ALA A 71 -14.84 7.81 -1.30
CA ALA A 71 -15.41 8.85 -0.43
C ALA A 71 -16.54 9.65 -1.10
N MET A 72 -16.48 9.88 -2.41
CA MET A 72 -17.54 10.55 -3.17
C MET A 72 -18.83 9.73 -3.30
N GLN A 73 -18.77 8.42 -3.10
CA GLN A 73 -19.92 7.51 -3.19
C GLN A 73 -20.59 7.26 -1.84
N ILE A 74 -19.90 7.53 -0.73
CA ILE A 74 -20.42 7.33 0.62
C ILE A 74 -21.49 8.39 0.91
N GLN A 75 -22.74 7.94 1.05
CA GLN A 75 -23.85 8.79 1.49
C GLN A 75 -23.92 8.91 3.01
N ASN A 76 -23.59 7.82 3.73
CA ASN A 76 -23.56 7.76 5.18
C ASN A 76 -22.31 7.02 5.63
N LEU A 77 -21.48 7.65 6.46
CA LEU A 77 -20.32 7.01 7.07
C LEU A 77 -20.79 5.96 8.08
N SER A 78 -20.82 4.70 7.67
CA SER A 78 -21.16 3.55 8.50
C SER A 78 -20.14 2.45 8.28
N PHE A 79 -19.72 1.75 9.35
CA PHE A 79 -18.83 0.60 9.21
C PHE A 79 -19.52 -0.64 8.62
N ASP A 80 -20.84 -0.65 8.63
CA ASP A 80 -21.64 -1.69 7.98
C ASP A 80 -21.81 -1.43 6.47
N ASP A 81 -21.46 -0.22 6.02
CA ASP A 81 -21.47 0.14 4.61
C ASP A 81 -20.20 -0.38 3.91
N GLU A 82 -20.40 -1.11 2.83
CA GLU A 82 -19.36 -1.78 2.07
C GLU A 82 -18.32 -0.78 1.54
N VAL A 83 -18.77 0.29 0.89
CA VAL A 83 -17.91 1.32 0.30
C VAL A 83 -17.07 2.03 1.36
N THR A 84 -17.62 2.21 2.56
CA THR A 84 -16.88 2.76 3.70
C THR A 84 -15.76 1.82 4.16
N ARG A 85 -16.00 0.50 4.19
CA ARG A 85 -14.97 -0.50 4.52
C ARG A 85 -13.88 -0.58 3.46
N GLU A 86 -14.28 -0.57 2.19
CA GLU A 86 -13.40 -0.52 1.03
C GLU A 86 -12.50 0.71 1.04
N MET A 87 -13.07 1.89 1.33
CA MET A 87 -12.33 3.14 1.51
C MET A 87 -11.26 3.00 2.60
N GLY A 88 -11.57 2.33 3.72
CA GLY A 88 -10.60 2.02 4.78
C GLY A 88 -9.40 1.23 4.27
N GLY A 89 -9.65 0.21 3.44
CA GLY A 89 -8.60 -0.57 2.78
C GLY A 89 -7.71 0.26 1.86
N LEU A 90 -8.29 1.19 1.10
CA LEU A 90 -7.57 2.10 0.21
C LEU A 90 -6.73 3.13 0.99
N ILE A 91 -7.25 3.66 2.09
CA ILE A 91 -6.50 4.56 2.99
C ILE A 91 -5.28 3.85 3.55
N LEU A 92 -5.44 2.62 4.08
CA LEU A 92 -4.32 1.84 4.59
C LEU A 92 -3.28 1.55 3.51
N SER A 93 -3.72 1.17 2.31
CA SER A 93 -2.84 0.91 1.16
C SER A 93 -2.06 2.16 0.74
N THR A 94 -2.70 3.33 0.76
CA THR A 94 -2.08 4.64 0.50
C THR A 94 -0.96 4.93 1.49
N VAL A 95 -1.26 4.81 2.78
CA VAL A 95 -0.30 5.10 3.86
C VAL A 95 0.92 4.19 3.76
N TRP A 96 0.71 2.88 3.59
CA TRP A 96 1.82 1.93 3.49
C TRP A 96 2.67 2.15 2.24
N SER A 97 2.04 2.45 1.09
CA SER A 97 2.77 2.81 -0.12
C SER A 97 3.65 4.04 0.12
N GLY A 98 3.15 5.06 0.84
CA GLY A 98 3.91 6.26 1.18
C GLY A 98 5.05 6.06 2.16
N ILE A 99 4.88 5.21 3.19
CA ILE A 99 5.92 4.91 4.19
C ILE A 99 7.20 4.40 3.51
N LEU A 100 7.07 3.46 2.57
CA LEU A 100 8.24 2.91 1.89
C LEU A 100 8.96 3.98 1.06
N GLY A 101 8.22 4.81 0.31
CA GLY A 101 8.78 5.89 -0.50
C GLY A 101 9.51 6.93 0.34
N TYR A 102 8.91 7.34 1.46
CA TYR A 102 9.53 8.25 2.44
C TYR A 102 10.85 7.67 2.96
N TRP A 103 10.88 6.39 3.30
CA TRP A 103 12.07 5.71 3.79
C TRP A 103 13.18 5.56 2.74
N ILE A 104 12.84 5.32 1.48
CA ILE A 104 13.81 5.30 0.39
C ILE A 104 14.44 6.70 0.23
N ARG A 105 13.62 7.75 0.19
CA ARG A 105 14.09 9.14 0.10
C ARG A 105 14.99 9.52 1.28
N LYS A 106 14.60 9.18 2.50
CA LYS A 106 15.39 9.43 3.72
C LYS A 106 16.78 8.79 3.64
N ARG A 107 16.87 7.54 3.15
CA ARG A 107 18.16 6.85 2.97
C ARG A 107 19.04 7.54 1.93
N LYS A 108 18.46 7.94 0.80
CA LYS A 108 19.18 8.66 -0.27
C LYS A 108 19.73 10.02 0.21
N ALA A 109 18.96 10.77 0.99
CA ALA A 109 19.43 12.02 1.59
C ALA A 109 20.62 11.79 2.54
N SER A 110 20.56 10.73 3.36
CA SER A 110 21.63 10.41 4.32
C SER A 110 22.93 9.87 3.69
N SER A 111 22.87 9.33 2.46
CA SER A 111 24.08 8.93 1.74
C SER A 111 24.79 10.12 1.09
N ILE A 112 24.02 11.11 0.61
CA ILE A 112 24.56 12.34 0.01
C ILE A 112 25.31 13.18 1.05
N SER A 113 24.80 13.27 2.29
CA SER A 113 25.45 14.05 3.36
C SER A 113 26.75 13.46 3.90
N LYS A 114 27.16 12.26 3.45
CA LYS A 114 28.34 11.53 3.94
C LYS A 114 29.48 11.44 2.92
N GLY A 115 29.28 11.93 1.70
CA GLY A 115 30.30 12.03 0.65
C GLY A 115 30.76 13.47 0.50
#